data_AF-A0A2V7HPT6-F1
#
_entry.id   AF-A0A2V7HPT6-F1
#
_cell.length_a   1.000
_cell.length_b   1.000
_cell.length_c   1.000
_cell.angle_alpha   90.00
_cell.angle_beta   90.00
_cell.angle_gamma   90.00
#
_symmetry.space_group_name_H-M   'P 1'
#
loop_
_entity.id
_entity.type
_entity.pdbx_description
1 polymer ?
#
loop_
_entity_poly.entity_id
_entity_poly.type
_entity_poly.pdbx_seq_one_letter_code
_entity_poly.pdbx_strand_id
1 'polypeptide(L)' 'MAGQGSAGNVIAAVCSFFVPGLGQLVQGRLGMAILQFVLAVVLWIFLLGWAIHLWSILDAALWKPPATPV' A
#
# COMPACT_ATOMS: atom_id res chain seq x y z
N MET A 1 31.46 -5.31 -2.70
CA MET A 1 30.16 -5.99 -2.74
C MET A 1 29.60 -6.02 -1.33
N ALA A 2 28.73 -5.08 -0.95
CA ALA A 2 28.01 -5.18 0.32
C ALA A 2 27.04 -6.36 0.20
N GLY A 3 27.34 -7.46 0.88
CA GLY A 3 26.70 -8.76 0.69
C GLY A 3 25.18 -8.71 0.90
N GLN A 4 24.48 -9.48 0.07
CA GLN A 4 23.08 -9.86 0.26
C GLN A 4 22.90 -10.39 1.69
N GLY A 5 22.13 -9.68 2.52
CA GLY A 5 21.97 -9.98 3.96
C GLY A 5 22.49 -8.91 4.93
N SER A 6 23.09 -7.82 4.45
CA SER A 6 23.42 -6.66 5.29
C SER A 6 22.18 -6.03 5.94
N ALA A 7 22.34 -5.44 7.14
CA ALA A 7 21.30 -4.70 7.83
C ALA A 7 20.60 -3.66 6.94
N GLY A 8 21.34 -3.01 6.03
CA GLY A 8 20.76 -2.06 5.06
C GLY A 8 19.80 -2.71 4.04
N ASN A 9 20.01 -3.98 3.70
CA ASN A 9 19.10 -4.73 2.83
C ASN A 9 17.84 -5.19 3.60
N VAL A 10 17.99 -5.53 4.88
CA VAL A 10 16.86 -5.88 5.77
C VAL A 10 15.97 -4.66 6.01
N ILE A 11 16.57 -3.51 6.33
CA ILE A 11 15.83 -2.25 6.51
C ILE A 11 15.13 -1.86 5.20
N ALA A 12 15.81 -2.00 4.06
CA ALA A 12 15.19 -1.76 2.76
C ALA A 12 13.99 -2.68 2.48
N ALA A 13 14.09 -3.98 2.81
CA ALA A 13 12.98 -4.92 2.66
C ALA A 13 11.78 -4.54 3.55
N VAL A 14 12.04 -4.17 4.81
CA VAL A 14 10.99 -3.70 5.74
C VAL A 14 10.36 -2.39 5.24
N CYS A 15 11.16 -1.43 4.77
CA CYS A 15 10.64 -0.19 4.20
C CYS A 15 9.76 -0.43 2.96
N SER A 16 10.18 -1.32 2.06
CA SER A 16 9.40 -1.69 0.87
C SER A 16 8.12 -2.48 1.19
N PHE A 17 8.03 -3.12 2.37
CA PHE A 17 6.82 -3.79 2.82
C PHE A 17 5.69 -2.80 3.16
N PHE A 18 6.02 -1.66 3.78
CA PHE A 18 5.03 -0.63 4.12
C PHE A 18 4.63 0.21 2.92
N VAL A 19 5.62 0.70 2.17
CA VAL A 19 5.38 1.47 0.95
C VAL A 19 6.33 0.99 -0.14
N PRO A 20 5.79 0.47 -1.25
CA PRO A 20 6.60 0.06 -2.39
C PRO A 20 7.45 1.23 -2.90
N GLY A 21 8.76 0.99 -3.01
CA GLY A 21 9.74 2.00 -3.40
C GLY A 21 10.58 2.59 -2.26
N LEU A 22 10.12 2.59 -1.00
CA LEU A 22 10.89 3.16 0.13
C LEU A 22 12.23 2.42 0.36
N GLY A 23 12.26 1.09 0.23
CA GLY A 23 13.51 0.35 0.38
C GLY A 23 14.56 0.73 -0.65
N GLN A 24 14.14 1.13 -1.85
CA GLN A 24 15.06 1.66 -2.86
C GLN A 24 15.53 3.08 -2.54
N LEU A 25 14.71 3.90 -1.87
CA LEU A 25 15.15 5.20 -1.35
C LEU A 25 16.23 5.04 -0.26
N VAL A 26 16.04 4.10 0.67
CA VAL A 26 17.01 3.79 1.72
C VAL A 26 18.34 3.29 1.14
N GLN A 27 18.30 2.62 -0.01
CA GLN A 27 19.49 2.17 -0.75
C GLN A 27 20.10 3.24 -1.68
N GLY A 28 19.55 4.46 -1.72
CA GLY A 28 20.03 5.54 -2.60
C GLY A 28 19.63 5.41 -4.08
N ARG A 29 18.70 4.52 -4.42
CA ARG A 29 18.25 4.21 -5.79
C ARG A 29 16.93 4.93 -6.12
N LEU A 30 16.98 6.26 -6.21
CA LEU A 30 15.81 7.13 -6.40
C LEU A 30 14.96 6.78 -7.64
N GLY A 31 15.59 6.48 -8.79
CA GLY A 31 14.85 6.15 -10.01
C GLY A 31 13.99 4.89 -9.87
N MET A 32 14.52 3.84 -9.22
CA MET A 32 13.78 2.60 -8.96
C MET A 32 12.71 2.76 -7.88
N ALA A 33 12.93 3.65 -6.91
CA ALA A 33 11.94 3.96 -5.90
C ALA A 33 10.69 4.61 -6.50
N ILE A 34 10.88 5.64 -7.34
CA ILE A 34 9.78 6.35 -7.99
C ILE A 34 9.01 5.39 -8.91
N LEU A 35 9.73 4.58 -9.69
CA LEU A 35 9.11 3.61 -10.59
C LEU A 35 8.23 2.60 -9.82
N GLN A 36 8.73 2.02 -8.73
CA GLN A 36 7.96 1.08 -7.90
C GLN A 36 6.77 1.73 -7.19
N PHE A 37 6.94 2.96 -6.71
CA PHE A 37 5.86 3.71 -6.09
C PHE A 37 4.72 3.98 -7.07
N VAL A 38 5.04 4.46 -8.29
CA VAL A 38 4.05 4.70 -9.34
C VAL A 38 3.38 3.41 -9.79
N LEU A 39 4.15 2.34 -10.01
CA LEU A 39 3.59 1.03 -10.37
C LEU A 39 2.64 0.49 -9.32
N ALA A 40 2.96 0.66 -8.04
CA ALA A 40 2.08 0.24 -6.96
C ALA A 40 0.80 1.07 -6.87
N VAL A 41 0.87 2.39 -7.07
CA VAL A 41 -0.32 3.25 -7.14
C VAL A 41 -1.19 2.87 -8.34
N VAL A 42 -0.58 2.63 -9.50
CA VAL A 42 -1.29 2.17 -10.71
C VAL A 42 -1.92 0.81 -10.44
N LEU A 43 -1.17 -0.18 -9.94
CA LEU A 43 -1.70 -1.49 -9.58
C LEU A 43 -2.82 -1.36 -8.53
N TRP A 44 -2.71 -0.49 -7.53
CA TRP A 44 -3.74 -0.25 -6.53
C TRP A 44 -5.03 0.33 -7.13
N ILE A 45 -4.91 1.28 -8.05
CA ILE A 45 -6.04 1.88 -8.77
C ILE A 45 -6.71 0.85 -9.71
N PHE A 46 -5.91 0.05 -10.42
CA PHE A 46 -6.42 -0.92 -11.40
C PHE A 46 -6.90 -2.24 -10.77
N LEU A 47 -6.34 -2.70 -9.64
CA LEU A 47 -6.70 -3.95 -8.94
C LEU A 47 -7.78 -3.76 -7.84
N LEU A 48 -8.77 -2.89 -8.11
CA LEU A 48 -10.10 -2.91 -7.45
C LEU A 48 -10.20 -2.62 -5.94
N GLY A 49 -9.14 -2.20 -5.25
CA GLY A 49 -9.22 -1.82 -3.82
C GLY A 49 -10.23 -0.69 -3.55
N TRP A 50 -10.41 0.20 -4.53
CA TRP A 50 -11.41 1.27 -4.50
C TRP A 50 -12.85 0.76 -4.51
N ALA A 51 -13.13 -0.40 -5.11
CA ALA A 51 -14.48 -0.96 -5.17
C ALA A 51 -14.98 -1.39 -3.78
N ILE A 52 -14.11 -2.00 -2.96
CA ILE A 52 -14.42 -2.36 -1.56
C ILE A 52 -14.57 -1.11 -0.69
N HIS A 53 -13.75 -0.08 -0.92
CA HIS A 53 -13.88 1.20 -0.22
C HIS A 53 -15.20 1.90 -0.55
N LEU A 54 -15.56 2.01 -1.83
CA LEU A 54 -16.84 2.58 -2.24
C LEU A 54 -18.02 1.74 -1.72
N TRP A 55 -17.92 0.40 -1.77
CA TRP A 55 -18.92 -0.48 -1.18
C TRP A 55 -19.07 -0.25 0.31
N SER A 56 -17.97 -0.16 1.07
CA SER A 56 -18.01 0.08 2.52
C SER A 56 -18.61 1.44 2.87
N ILE A 57 -18.34 2.48 2.07
CA ILE A 57 -18.93 3.82 2.24
C ILE A 57 -20.44 3.75 1.98
N LEU A 58 -20.85 3.10 0.90
CA LEU A 58 -22.26 2.95 0.54
C LEU A 58 -23.02 2.11 1.57
N ASP A 59 -22.46 0.99 2.01
CA ASP A 59 -23.05 0.10 3.02
C ASP A 59 -23.25 0.84 4.36
N ALA A 60 -22.23 1.58 4.81
CA ALA A 60 -22.33 2.41 6.01
C ALA A 60 -23.35 3.55 5.86
N ALA A 61 -23.44 4.17 4.67
CA ALA A 61 -24.38 5.26 4.41
C ALA A 61 -25.82 4.78 4.23
N LEU A 62 -26.04 3.59 3.69
CA LEU A 62 -27.36 2.98 3.50
C LEU A 62 -27.84 2.20 4.73
N TRP A 63 -26.98 1.96 5.73
CA TRP A 63 -27.35 1.23 6.93
C TRP A 63 -28.52 1.90 7.66
N LYS A 64 -29.68 1.25 7.66
CA LYS A 64 -30.83 1.62 8.49
C LYS A 64 -30.86 0.69 9.70
N PRO A 65 -30.69 1.20 10.93
CA PRO A 65 -30.83 0.38 12.11
C PRO A 65 -32.28 -0.14 12.21
N PRO A 66 -32.49 -1.41 12.62
CA PRO A 66 -33.83 -1.94 12.82
C PRO A 66 -34.54 -1.11 13.89
N ALA A 67 -35.80 -0.73 13.61
CA ALA A 67 -36.62 0.02 14.56
C ALA A 67 -36.73 -0.79 15.85
N THR A 68 -36.26 -0.21 16.95
CA THR A 68 -36.38 -0.78 18.28
C THR A 68 -37.86 -1.05 18.55
N PRO A 69 -38.27 -2.31 18.80
CA PRO A 69 -39.63 -2.55 19.24
C PRO A 69 -39.74 -1.96 20.66
N VAL A 70 -40.44 -0.83 20.76
CA VAL A 70 -40.88 -0.24 22.03
C VAL A 70 -42.10 -0.97 22.55
#